data_AF-A0A3N1NZV4-F1
#
_entry.id   AF-A0A3N1NZV4-F1
#
_cell.length_a   1.000
_cell.length_b   1.000
_cell.length_c   1.000
_cell.angle_alpha   90.00
_cell.angle_beta   90.00
_cell.angle_gamma   90.00
#
_symmetry.space_group_name_H-M   'P 1'
#
loop_
_entity.id
_entity.type
_entity.pdbx_description
1 polymer ?
#
loop_
_entity_poly.entity_id
_entity_poly.type
_entity_poly.pdbx_seq_one_letter_code
_entity_poly.pdbx_strand_id
1 'polypeptide(L)'
;MPKHPLSTDELLGSREIRFIDRQETNYPNLMRLCLDFDFCVLQLLHKTPVPTANKSFVLVTRDYRLTPTAAISPAFAELEQLETYVHLHQVDILHDYLFGFVDEDIANSARGGE
;
A
#
# COMPACT_ATOMS: atom_id res chain seq x y z
N MET A 1 -1.68 10.52 -5.94
CA MET A 1 -0.71 10.80 -4.84
C MET A 1 0.73 10.53 -5.30
N PRO A 2 1.79 11.04 -4.63
CA PRO A 2 3.16 10.61 -4.94
C PRO A 2 3.30 9.11 -4.63
N LYS A 3 3.49 8.30 -5.67
CA LYS A 3 3.71 6.85 -5.57
C LYS A 3 5.10 6.59 -4.98
N HIS A 4 5.21 5.75 -3.97
CA HIS A 4 6.49 5.43 -3.33
C HIS A 4 7.08 4.16 -3.95
N PRO A 5 8.12 4.25 -4.81
CA PRO A 5 8.64 3.07 -5.49
C PRO A 5 9.20 2.08 -4.47
N LEU A 6 8.66 0.86 -4.47
CA LEU A 6 9.18 -0.27 -3.70
C LEU A 6 10.01 -1.16 -4.62
N SER A 7 11.15 -1.62 -4.13
CA SER A 7 11.95 -2.59 -4.88
C SER A 7 11.29 -3.97 -4.81
N THR A 8 11.34 -4.75 -5.90
CA THR A 8 10.78 -6.12 -5.94
C THR A 8 11.36 -7.02 -4.84
N ASP A 9 12.63 -6.85 -4.46
CA ASP A 9 13.25 -7.59 -3.35
C ASP A 9 12.60 -7.28 -1.98
N GLU A 10 12.20 -6.02 -1.77
CA GLU A 10 11.52 -5.58 -0.54
C GLU A 10 10.10 -6.14 -0.46
N LEU A 11 9.40 -6.20 -1.60
CA LEU A 11 8.07 -6.80 -1.72
C LEU A 11 8.12 -8.32 -1.50
N LEU A 12 9.10 -9.03 -2.08
CA LEU A 12 9.26 -10.48 -1.93
C LEU A 12 9.66 -10.89 -0.51
N GLY A 13 10.42 -10.05 0.20
CA GLY A 13 10.78 -10.23 1.60
C GLY A 13 9.70 -9.79 2.59
N SER A 14 8.63 -9.15 2.12
CA SER A 14 7.62 -8.56 3.00
C SER A 14 6.62 -9.59 3.56
N ARG A 15 6.06 -9.28 4.73
CA ARG A 15 5.01 -10.06 5.37
C ARG A 15 3.69 -9.31 5.30
N GLU A 16 2.69 -9.92 4.68
CA GLU A 16 1.32 -9.43 4.70
C GLU A 16 0.73 -9.46 6.12
N ILE A 17 0.13 -8.36 6.55
CA ILE A 17 -0.58 -8.26 7.80
C ILE A 17 -2.06 -8.50 7.56
N ARG A 18 -2.59 -9.50 8.24
CA ARG A 18 -4.03 -9.75 8.32
C ARG A 18 -4.53 -9.26 9.67
N PHE A 19 -5.54 -8.40 9.62
CA PHE A 19 -6.30 -7.99 10.79
C PHE A 19 -7.31 -9.12 11.08
N ILE A 20 -7.02 -9.95 12.10
CA ILE A 20 -7.88 -11.06 12.52
C ILE A 20 -8.54 -10.65 13.85
N ASP A 21 -9.87 -10.77 13.92
CA ASP A 21 -10.86 -10.74 15.04
C ASP A 21 -10.61 -9.80 16.25
N ARG A 22 -9.40 -9.73 16.80
CA ARG A 22 -9.02 -8.87 17.94
C ARG A 22 -8.26 -7.61 17.56
N GLN A 23 -7.66 -7.55 16.37
CA GLN A 23 -6.97 -6.36 15.87
C GLN A 23 -7.90 -5.41 15.09
N GLU A 24 -9.11 -5.88 14.78
CA GLU A 24 -10.16 -5.13 14.08
C GLU A 24 -10.53 -3.83 14.79
N THR A 25 -10.50 -3.84 16.13
CA THR A 25 -10.85 -2.67 16.95
C THR A 25 -9.73 -1.62 17.02
N ASN A 26 -8.47 -1.98 16.73
CA ASN A 26 -7.34 -1.05 16.88
C ASN A 26 -7.05 -0.27 15.59
N TYR A 27 -7.39 -0.82 14.42
CA TYR A 27 -7.07 -0.23 13.12
C TYR A 27 -8.28 -0.30 12.15
N PRO A 28 -9.38 0.40 12.47
CA PRO A 28 -10.63 0.28 11.74
C PRO A 28 -10.54 0.75 10.29
N ASN A 29 -9.75 1.79 9.98
CA ASN A 29 -9.64 2.32 8.62
C ASN A 29 -8.79 1.40 7.73
N LEU A 30 -7.66 0.89 8.23
CA LEU A 30 -6.85 -0.09 7.51
C LEU A 30 -7.62 -1.38 7.24
N MET A 31 -8.36 -1.87 8.23
CA MET A 31 -9.22 -3.03 8.06
C MET A 31 -10.28 -2.78 6.99
N ARG A 32 -10.93 -1.61 7.03
CA ARG A 32 -11.95 -1.24 6.05
C ARG A 32 -11.38 -1.19 4.63
N LEU A 33 -10.21 -0.58 4.45
CA LEU A 33 -9.51 -0.60 3.17
C LEU A 33 -9.15 -2.01 2.70
N CYS A 34 -8.67 -2.86 3.60
CA CYS A 34 -8.34 -4.25 3.24
C CYS A 34 -9.58 -5.10 2.89
N LEU A 35 -10.73 -4.86 3.53
CA LEU A 35 -11.96 -5.64 3.32
C LEU A 35 -12.81 -5.10 2.16
N ASP A 36 -12.99 -3.78 2.09
CA ASP A 36 -13.85 -3.14 1.09
C ASP A 36 -13.10 -2.87 -0.23
N PHE A 37 -11.77 -2.72 -0.21
CA PHE A 37 -11.01 -2.18 -1.35
C PHE A 37 -9.70 -2.91 -1.68
N ASP A 38 -9.65 -4.25 -1.65
CA ASP A 38 -8.52 -5.10 -2.10
C ASP A 38 -7.11 -4.54 -1.79
N PHE A 39 -6.97 -3.80 -0.69
CA PHE A 39 -5.69 -3.27 -0.25
C PHE A 39 -5.03 -4.29 0.67
N CYS A 40 -3.71 -4.26 0.71
CA CYS A 40 -2.92 -5.08 1.59
C CYS A 40 -1.94 -4.21 2.38
N VAL A 41 -1.80 -4.51 3.66
CA VAL A 41 -0.75 -3.92 4.49
C VAL A 41 0.44 -4.87 4.51
N LEU A 42 1.60 -4.38 4.10
CA LEU A 42 2.83 -5.15 4.11
C LEU A 42 3.78 -4.63 5.19
N GLN A 43 4.38 -5.57 5.90
CA GLN A 43 5.53 -5.34 6.76
C GLN A 43 6.80 -5.68 5.97
N LEU A 44 7.57 -4.68 5.60
CA LEU A 44 8.86 -4.84 4.93
C LEU A 44 9.88 -5.39 5.94
N LEU A 45 10.53 -6.49 5.57
CA LEU A 45 11.62 -7.09 6.35
C LEU A 45 12.93 -6.79 5.63
N HIS A 46 13.73 -5.87 6.16
CA HIS A 46 15.05 -5.61 5.59
C HIS A 46 16.00 -6.78 5.87
N LYS A 47 16.75 -7.21 4.85
CA LYS A 47 17.80 -8.25 4.88
C LYS A 47 19.05 -7.88 5.69
N THR A 48 19.03 -6.80 6.48
CA THR A 48 20.22 -6.41 7.24
C THR A 48 20.45 -7.39 8.39
N PRO A 49 21.69 -7.91 8.56
CA PRO A 49 22.04 -8.85 9.63
C PRO A 49 22.04 -8.19 11.02
N VAL A 50 21.82 -6.88 11.08
CA VAL A 50 21.67 -6.14 12.32
C VAL A 50 20.18 -6.14 12.68
N PRO A 51 19.79 -6.70 13.84
CA PRO A 51 18.41 -6.66 14.33
C PRO A 51 18.08 -5.25 14.82
N THR A 52 18.14 -4.25 13.96
CA THR A 52 17.48 -2.98 14.22
C THR A 52 15.99 -3.19 13.95
N ALA A 53 15.19 -2.96 14.98
CA ALA A 53 13.75 -3.20 15.03
C ALA A 53 12.93 -2.28 14.09
N ASN A 54 13.48 -1.86 12.96
CA ASN A 54 12.81 -0.99 11.99
C ASN A 54 11.95 -1.84 11.07
N LYS A 55 10.86 -2.34 11.64
CA LYS A 55 9.74 -2.88 10.88
C LYS A 55 9.09 -1.71 10.16
N SER A 56 9.06 -1.76 8.84
CA SER A 56 8.41 -0.73 8.04
C SER A 56 7.08 -1.25 7.53
N PHE A 57 6.01 -0.49 7.70
CA PHE A 57 4.65 -0.83 7.25
C PHE A 57 4.25 0.07 6.09
N VAL A 58 3.70 -0.52 5.05
CA VAL A 58 3.24 0.17 3.84
C VAL A 58 1.87 -0.36 3.41
N LEU A 59 1.09 0.50 2.77
CA LEU A 59 -0.15 0.15 2.07
C LEU A 59 0.12 -0.07 0.58
N VAL A 60 -0.34 -1.21 0.06
CA VAL A 60 -0.26 -1.56 -1.36
C VAL A 60 -1.60 -2.11 -1.84
N THR A 61 -1.78 -2.25 -3.15
CA THR A 61 -2.90 -3.01 -3.72
C THR A 61 -2.58 -4.50 -3.70
N ARG A 62 -3.61 -5.36 -3.77
CA ARG A 62 -3.46 -6.83 -3.84
C ARG A 62 -2.62 -7.32 -5.02
N ASP A 63 -2.46 -6.52 -6.07
CA ASP A 63 -1.67 -6.85 -7.26
C ASP A 63 -0.16 -6.74 -7.05
N TYR A 64 0.30 -6.34 -5.87
CA TYR A 64 1.73 -6.12 -5.55
C TYR A 64 2.67 -7.30 -5.85
N ARG A 65 2.13 -8.51 -6.00
CA ARG A 65 2.89 -9.73 -6.34
C ARG A 65 3.04 -9.95 -7.84
N LEU A 66 2.10 -9.45 -8.64
CA LEU A 66 2.05 -9.65 -10.09
C LEU A 66 2.72 -8.49 -10.81
N THR A 67 2.47 -7.27 -10.32
CA THR A 67 3.08 -6.05 -10.83
C THR A 67 3.96 -5.45 -9.74
N PRO A 68 5.23 -5.09 -10.00
CA PRO A 68 6.03 -4.29 -9.06
C PRO A 68 5.35 -2.93 -8.88
N THR A 69 4.39 -2.88 -7.97
CA THR A 69 3.55 -1.71 -7.73
C THR A 69 4.23 -0.85 -6.68
N ALA A 70 4.25 0.45 -6.93
CA ALA A 70 4.67 1.40 -5.92
C ALA A 70 3.72 1.34 -4.72
N ALA A 71 4.26 1.54 -3.53
CA ALA A 71 3.45 1.73 -2.34
C ALA A 71 2.57 2.97 -2.49
N ILE A 72 1.34 2.85 -2.02
CA ILE A 72 0.37 3.95 -1.96
C ILE A 72 0.77 4.90 -0.84
N SER A 73 1.27 4.35 0.27
CA SER A 73 1.69 5.11 1.44
C SER A 73 3.22 5.13 1.59
N PRO A 74 3.78 6.12 2.30
CA PRO A 74 5.13 6.02 2.82
C PRO A 74 5.32 4.78 3.71
N ALA A 75 6.58 4.41 3.92
CA ALA A 75 6.98 3.41 4.90
C ALA A 75 6.95 4.00 6.32
N PHE A 76 6.12 3.41 7.19
CA PHE A 76 5.97 3.84 8.58
C PHE A 76 6.55 2.84 9.56
N ALA A 77 7.07 3.30 10.70
CA ALA A 77 7.66 2.41 11.70
C ALA A 77 6.60 1.65 12.52
N GLU A 78 5.38 2.19 12.59
CA GLU A 78 4.27 1.66 13.38
C GLU A 78 2.97 1.63 12.56
N LEU A 79 2.12 0.63 12.83
CA LEU A 79 0.81 0.51 12.18
C LEU A 79 -0.11 1.69 12.52
N GLU A 80 0.00 2.28 13.70
CA GLU A 80 -0.78 3.45 14.11
C GLU A 80 -0.51 4.68 13.23
N GLN A 81 0.75 4.87 12.81
CA GLN A 81 1.10 5.94 11.88
C GLN A 81 0.48 5.71 10.50
N LEU A 82 0.48 4.46 10.04
CA LEU A 82 -0.15 4.08 8.79
C LEU A 82 -1.68 4.24 8.85
N GLU A 83 -2.31 3.85 9.95
CA GLU A 83 -3.75 4.04 10.21
C GLU A 83 -4.12 5.52 10.18
N THR A 84 -3.33 6.37 10.85
CA THR A 84 -3.53 7.82 10.87
C THR A 84 -3.38 8.42 9.47
N TYR A 85 -2.35 8.00 8.72
CA TYR A 85 -2.15 8.45 7.35
C TYR A 85 -3.32 8.08 6.44
N VAL A 86 -3.77 6.82 6.51
CA VAL A 86 -4.94 6.35 5.76
C VAL A 86 -6.18 7.13 6.13
N HIS A 87 -6.42 7.39 7.42
CA HIS A 87 -7.56 8.17 7.85
C HIS A 87 -7.55 9.60 7.26
N LEU A 88 -6.39 10.26 7.25
CA LEU A 88 -6.22 11.61 6.72
C LEU A 88 -6.33 11.68 5.19
N HIS A 89 -5.91 10.62 4.49
CA HIS A 89 -5.81 10.59 3.03
C HIS A 89 -6.75 9.60 2.35
N GLN A 90 -7.75 9.06 3.06
CA GLN A 90 -8.65 8.02 2.54
C GLN A 90 -9.31 8.40 1.22
N VAL A 91 -9.70 9.67 1.07
CA VAL A 91 -10.40 10.15 -0.12
C VAL A 91 -9.45 10.14 -1.31
N ASP A 92 -8.23 10.65 -1.13
CA ASP A 92 -7.21 10.66 -2.18
C ASP A 92 -6.79 9.25 -2.57
N ILE A 93 -6.60 8.36 -1.57
CA ILE A 93 -6.23 6.96 -1.79
C ILE A 93 -7.30 6.23 -2.59
N LEU A 94 -8.58 6.36 -2.20
CA LEU A 94 -9.69 5.74 -2.91
C LEU A 94 -9.90 6.34 -4.29
N HIS A 95 -9.72 7.65 -4.44
CA HIS A 95 -9.81 8.30 -5.74
C HIS A 95 -8.73 7.79 -6.69
N ASP A 96 -7.47 7.68 -6.24
CA ASP A 96 -6.35 7.13 -7.03
C ASP A 96 -6.59 5.64 -7.35
N TYR A 97 -7.15 4.87 -6.42
CA TYR A 97 -7.46 3.45 -6.66
C TYR A 97 -8.61 3.23 -7.65
N LEU A 98 -9.69 4.01 -7.54
CA LEU A 98 -10.87 3.87 -8.40
C LEU A 98 -10.67 4.52 -9.77
N PHE A 99 -9.93 5.63 -9.83
CA PHE A 99 -9.80 6.47 -11.03
C PHE A 99 -8.38 6.62 -11.56
N GLY A 100 -7.35 6.11 -10.87
CA GLY A 100 -5.95 6.25 -11.29
C GLY A 100 -5.63 5.54 -12.60
N PHE A 101 -6.38 4.50 -12.97
CA PHE A 101 -6.26 3.83 -14.26
C PHE A 101 -6.79 4.67 -15.42
N VAL A 102 -7.75 5.57 -15.16
CA VAL A 102 -8.41 6.35 -16.21
C VAL A 102 -7.42 7.37 -16.81
N ASP A 103 -6.48 7.88 -16.03
CA ASP A 103 -5.46 8.82 -16.50
C ASP A 103 -4.41 8.12 -17.39
N GLU A 104 -3.99 6.90 -17.03
CA GLU A 104 -3.03 6.12 -17.83
C GLU A 104 -3.67 5.61 -19.15
N ASP A 105 -4.93 5.17 -19.14
CA ASP A 105 -5.64 4.76 -20.36
C ASP A 105 -5.98 5.92 -21.30
N ILE A 106 -6.34 7.10 -20.76
CA ILE A 106 -6.54 8.32 -21.56
C ILE A 106 -5.20 8.79 -22.16
N ALA A 107 -4.12 8.79 -21.37
CA ALA A 107 -2.79 9.16 -21.85
C ALA A 107 -2.27 8.20 -22.93
N ASN A 108 -2.59 6.91 -22.82
CA ASN A 108 -2.21 5.90 -23.82
C ASN A 108 -3.08 5.99 -25.09
N SER A 109 -4.38 6.24 -24.95
CA SER A 109 -5.31 6.42 -26.09
C SER A 109 -5.04 7.72 -26.86
N ALA A 110 -4.53 8.77 -26.20
CA ALA A 110 -4.16 10.03 -26.85
C ALA A 110 -2.87 9.95 -27.69
N ARG A 111 -2.05 8.90 -27.52
CA ARG A 111 -0.80 8.67 -28.27
C ARG A 111 -0.93 7.68 -29.43
N GLY A 112 -2.08 7.03 -29.57
CA GLY A 112 -2.35 6.04 -30.64
C GLY A 112 -3.03 6.60 -31.89
N GLY A 113 -3.11 7.93 -32.03
CA GLY A 113 -3.75 8.59 -33.16
C GLY A 113 -2.76 9.25 -34.11
N GLU A 114 -1.94 8.47 -34.80
CA GLU A 114 -1.24 8.85 -36.04
C GLU A 114 -1.33 7.72 -37.06
#